data_AF-A0A4P9VHT1-F1
#
_entry.id   AF-A0A4P9VHT1-F1
#
_cell.length_a   1.000
_cell.length_b   1.000
_cell.length_c   1.000
_cell.angle_alpha   90.00
_cell.angle_beta   90.00
_cell.angle_gamma   90.00
#
_symmetry.space_group_name_H-M   'P 1'
#
loop_
_entity.id
_entity.type
_entity.pdbx_description
1 polymer ?
#
loop_
_entity_poly.entity_id
_entity_poly.type
_entity_poly.pdbx_seq_one_letter_code
_entity_poly.pdbx_strand_id
1 'polypeptide(L)'
;MEVTKQICECIDEILKDQKITLKELSRISRIPSTTLYRHFEQQEKLTLGELEVICRALKVSPPNLAVTQEEVRLLAAFRAHNRDAQRNVLGLLESTQQRGL
;
A
#
# COMPACT_ATOMS: atom_id res chain seq x y z
N MET A 1 3.71 -17.85 9.95
CA MET A 1 4.05 -17.21 8.66
C MET A 1 2.81 -17.17 7.76
N GLU A 2 1.64 -16.84 8.35
CA GLU A 2 0.31 -17.18 7.79
C GLU A 2 -0.42 -15.94 7.24
N VAL A 3 -0.19 -14.79 7.86
CA VAL A 3 -0.82 -13.51 7.54
C VAL A 3 -0.45 -12.99 6.15
N THR A 4 0.84 -13.02 5.79
CA THR A 4 1.29 -12.53 4.47
C THR A 4 0.65 -13.33 3.33
N LYS A 5 0.48 -14.65 3.54
CA LYS A 5 -0.17 -15.54 2.58
C LYS A 5 -1.65 -15.19 2.43
N GLN A 6 -2.36 -14.97 3.54
CA GLN A 6 -3.77 -14.56 3.53
C GLN A 6 -3.97 -13.20 2.85
N ILE A 7 -3.08 -12.23 3.09
CA ILE A 7 -3.15 -10.91 2.42
C ILE A 7 -2.97 -11.06 0.91
N CYS A 8 -1.98 -11.84 0.46
CA CYS A 8 -1.77 -12.09 -0.96
C CYS A 8 -2.96 -12.84 -1.59
N GLU A 9 -3.53 -13.83 -0.89
CA GLU A 9 -4.73 -14.57 -1.33
C GLU A 9 -5.94 -13.63 -1.48
N CYS A 10 -6.21 -12.76 -0.50
CA CYS A 10 -7.29 -11.78 -0.60
C CYS A 10 -7.06 -10.78 -1.75
N ILE A 11 -5.82 -10.34 -1.97
CA ILE A 11 -5.51 -9.47 -3.12
C ILE A 11 -5.75 -10.23 -4.44
N ASP A 12 -5.38 -11.50 -4.53
CA ASP A 12 -5.59 -12.32 -5.72
C ASP A 12 -7.09 -12.52 -6.03
N GLU A 13 -7.92 -12.70 -5.00
CA GLU A 13 -9.38 -12.73 -5.14
C GLU A 13 -9.94 -11.40 -5.66
N ILE A 14 -9.46 -10.27 -5.14
CA ILE A 14 -9.86 -8.93 -5.60
C ILE A 14 -9.42 -8.71 -7.06
N LEU A 15 -8.22 -9.15 -7.43
CA LEU A 15 -7.73 -9.07 -8.80
C LEU A 15 -8.62 -9.86 -9.76
N LYS A 16 -9.05 -11.07 -9.36
CA LYS A 16 -9.97 -11.90 -10.13
C LYS A 16 -11.36 -11.25 -10.28
N ASP A 17 -11.91 -10.72 -9.19
CA ASP A 17 -13.22 -10.05 -9.18
C ASP A 17 -13.23 -8.81 -10.09
N GLN A 18 -12.18 -7.99 -10.01
CA GLN A 18 -12.03 -6.78 -10.83
C GLN A 18 -11.51 -7.08 -12.26
N LYS A 19 -11.20 -8.35 -12.58
CA LYS A 19 -10.59 -8.77 -13.85
C LYS A 19 -9.29 -8.02 -14.17
N ILE A 20 -8.49 -7.74 -13.13
CA ILE A 20 -7.20 -7.05 -13.24
C ILE A 20 -6.08 -8.10 -13.25
N THR A 21 -5.24 -8.06 -14.27
CA THR A 21 -4.05 -8.91 -14.34
C THR A 21 -2.90 -8.36 -13.48
N LEU A 22 -1.96 -9.20 -13.08
CA LEU A 22 -0.72 -8.76 -12.39
C LEU A 22 0.06 -7.69 -13.18
N LYS A 23 0.00 -7.75 -14.52
CA LYS A 23 0.62 -6.76 -15.41
C LYS A 23 -0.09 -5.40 -15.32
N GLU A 24 -1.42 -5.41 -15.26
CA GLU A 24 -2.20 -4.20 -15.04
C GLU A 24 -1.97 -3.66 -13.64
N LEU A 25 -1.97 -4.52 -12.61
CA LEU A 25 -1.64 -4.15 -11.24
C LEU A 25 -0.29 -3.45 -11.17
N SER A 26 0.74 -3.99 -11.83
CA SER A 26 2.07 -3.36 -11.92
C SER A 26 1.98 -1.93 -12.48
N ARG A 27 1.19 -1.74 -13.54
CA ARG A 27 1.00 -0.43 -14.18
C ARG A 27 0.25 0.56 -13.28
N ILE A 28 -0.82 0.13 -12.60
CA ILE A 28 -1.64 1.02 -11.76
C ILE A 28 -1.01 1.30 -10.40
N SER A 29 -0.30 0.35 -9.82
CA SER A 29 0.41 0.47 -8.54
C SER A 29 1.80 1.11 -8.69
N ARG A 30 2.35 1.15 -9.91
CA ARG A 30 3.75 1.50 -10.21
C ARG A 30 4.78 0.59 -9.52
N ILE A 31 4.34 -0.57 -9.02
CA ILE A 31 5.24 -1.60 -8.50
C ILE A 31 5.73 -2.45 -9.68
N PRO A 32 7.04 -2.72 -9.81
CA PRO A 32 7.55 -3.58 -10.87
C PRO A 32 6.88 -4.96 -10.86
N SER A 33 6.56 -5.49 -12.03
CA SER A 33 5.96 -6.82 -12.18
C SER A 33 6.84 -7.93 -11.59
N THR A 34 8.16 -7.72 -11.58
CA THR A 34 9.12 -8.61 -10.93
C THR A 34 8.93 -8.65 -9.42
N THR A 35 8.73 -7.49 -8.78
CA THR A 35 8.45 -7.38 -7.35
C THR A 35 7.12 -8.03 -7.01
N LEU A 36 6.06 -7.75 -7.78
CA LEU A 36 4.77 -8.42 -7.59
C LEU A 36 4.91 -9.95 -7.72
N TYR A 37 5.62 -10.45 -8.73
CA TYR A 37 5.84 -11.88 -8.90
C TYR A 37 6.51 -12.51 -7.66
N ARG A 38 7.48 -11.83 -7.04
CA ARG A 38 8.09 -12.34 -5.80
C ARG A 38 7.09 -12.45 -4.65
N HIS A 39 6.20 -11.48 -4.50
CA HIS A 39 5.19 -11.52 -3.43
C HIS A 39 4.09 -12.56 -3.66
N PHE A 40 3.59 -12.67 -4.88
CA PHE A 40 2.45 -13.54 -5.20
C PHE A 40 2.86 -14.99 -5.47
N GLU A 41 3.99 -15.23 -6.14
CA GLU A 41 4.44 -16.57 -6.52
C GLU A 41 5.49 -17.14 -5.58
N GLN A 42 6.41 -16.29 -5.08
CA GLN A 42 7.49 -16.71 -4.19
C GLN A 42 7.17 -16.48 -2.71
N GLN A 43 5.98 -15.95 -2.39
CA GLN A 43 5.51 -15.68 -1.04
C GLN A 43 6.47 -14.80 -0.22
N GLU A 44 7.23 -13.90 -0.88
CA GLU A 44 8.08 -12.94 -0.18
C GLU A 44 7.23 -11.97 0.65
N LYS A 45 7.79 -11.54 1.80
CA LYS A 45 7.14 -10.58 2.69
C LYS A 45 6.81 -9.29 1.97
N LEU A 46 5.53 -8.95 1.97
CA LEU A 46 5.02 -7.69 1.47
C LEU A 46 5.15 -6.61 2.55
N THR A 47 5.71 -5.45 2.19
CA THR A 47 5.82 -4.32 3.13
C THR A 47 4.49 -3.59 3.29
N LEU A 48 4.31 -2.88 4.42
CA LEU A 48 3.11 -2.06 4.65
C LEU A 48 2.95 -0.96 3.59
N GLY A 49 4.05 -0.43 3.07
CA GLY A 49 4.03 0.56 2.00
C GLY A 49 3.54 -0.02 0.67
N GLU A 50 4.03 -1.21 0.30
CA GLU A 50 3.55 -1.93 -0.89
C GLU A 50 2.08 -2.31 -0.76
N LEU A 51 1.65 -2.74 0.43
CA LEU A 51 0.24 -3.03 0.70
C LEU A 51 -0.63 -1.81 0.47
N GLU A 52 -0.26 -0.66 1.02
CA GLU A 52 -1.03 0.57 0.87
C GLU A 52 -1.10 1.03 -0.59
N VAL A 53 -0.01 0.89 -1.35
CA VAL A 53 0.06 1.23 -2.77
C VAL A 53 -0.84 0.30 -3.59
N ILE A 54 -0.81 -1.01 -3.33
CA ILE A 54 -1.68 -1.99 -4.00
C ILE A 54 -3.15 -1.71 -3.67
N CYS A 55 -3.48 -1.51 -2.39
CA CYS A 55 -4.83 -1.17 -1.95
C CYS A 55 -5.35 0.09 -2.65
N ARG A 56 -4.51 1.15 -2.72
CA ARG A 56 -4.85 2.39 -3.40
C ARG A 56 -5.07 2.17 -4.90
N ALA A 57 -4.25 1.35 -5.55
CA ALA A 57 -4.38 1.04 -6.96
C ALA A 57 -5.69 0.29 -7.25
N LEU A 58 -6.06 -0.66 -6.38
CA LEU A 58 -7.29 -1.45 -6.46
C LEU A 58 -8.54 -0.71 -5.93
N LYS A 59 -8.37 0.53 -5.44
CA LYS A 59 -9.41 1.32 -4.77
C LYS A 59 -10.08 0.58 -3.61
N VAL A 60 -9.32 -0.30 -2.94
CA VAL A 60 -9.77 -1.05 -1.77
C VAL A 60 -9.22 -0.40 -0.51
N SER A 61 -10.01 -0.41 0.56
CA SER A 61 -9.53 0.06 1.86
C SER A 61 -8.60 -1.00 2.46
N PRO A 62 -7.34 -0.66 2.83
CA PRO A 62 -6.43 -1.56 3.55
C PRO A 62 -7.02 -2.27 4.78
N PRO A 63 -7.93 -1.68 5.59
CA PRO A 63 -8.58 -2.43 6.67
C PRO A 63 -9.51 -3.55 6.21
N ASN A 64 -9.92 -3.59 4.94
CA ASN A 64 -10.66 -4.72 4.37
C ASN A 64 -9.74 -5.90 3.99
N LEU A 65 -8.42 -5.66 4.00
CA LEU A 65 -7.36 -6.64 3.71
C LEU A 65 -6.56 -7.02 4.96
N ALA A 66 -6.66 -6.23 6.03
CA ALA A 66 -6.07 -6.54 7.32
C ALA A 66 -6.92 -7.63 7.98
N VAL A 67 -6.31 -8.77 8.26
CA VAL A 67 -6.98 -9.94 8.83
C VAL A 67 -7.10 -9.78 10.35
N THR A 68 -6.19 -9.01 10.98
CA THR A 68 -6.16 -8.81 12.44
C THR A 68 -6.30 -7.35 12.87
N GLN A 69 -6.85 -7.12 14.08
CA GLN A 69 -6.93 -5.77 14.68
C GLN A 69 -5.57 -5.10 14.86
N GLU A 70 -4.51 -5.89 15.05
CA GLU A 70 -3.14 -5.40 15.21
C GLU A 70 -2.58 -4.85 13.90
N GLU A 71 -2.84 -5.51 12.77
CA GLU A 71 -2.53 -4.99 11.43
C GLU A 71 -3.29 -3.71 11.11
N VAL A 72 -4.57 -3.62 11.51
CA VAL A 72 -5.34 -2.38 11.38
C VAL A 72 -4.70 -1.24 12.18
N ARG A 73 -4.24 -1.52 13.40
CA ARG A 73 -3.52 -0.54 14.25
C ARG A 73 -2.19 -0.12 13.63
N LEU A 74 -1.40 -1.06 13.10
CA LEU A 74 -0.13 -0.77 12.44
C LEU A 74 -0.31 0.06 11.16
N LEU A 75 -1.33 -0.25 10.35
CA LEU A 75 -1.69 0.54 9.18
C LEU A 75 -2.16 1.95 9.56
N ALA A 76 -2.94 2.09 10.63
CA ALA A 76 -3.35 3.40 11.15
C ALA A 76 -2.16 4.22 11.64
N ALA A 77 -1.21 3.61 12.36
CA ALA A 77 0.01 4.25 12.82
C ALA A 77 0.92 4.69 11.65
N PHE A 78 1.10 3.83 10.64
CA PHE A 78 1.85 4.17 9.43
C PHE A 78 1.23 5.36 8.68
N ARG A 79 -0.11 5.41 8.58
CA ARG A 79 -0.84 6.53 7.96
C ARG A 79 -0.75 7.81 8.77
N ALA A 80 -0.77 7.73 10.09
CA ALA A 80 -0.58 8.89 10.96
C ALA A 80 0.83 9.46 10.78
N HIS A 81 1.86 8.62 10.89
CA HIS A 81 3.25 9.01 10.67
C HIS A 81 3.49 9.61 9.28
N ASN A 82 2.94 9.02 8.21
CA ASN A 82 3.06 9.59 6.86
C ASN A 82 2.27 10.89 6.71
N ARG A 83 1.09 11.02 7.33
CA ARG A 83 0.34 12.30 7.32
C ARG A 83 1.09 13.39 8.06
N ASP A 84 1.68 13.08 9.21
CA ASP A 84 2.47 14.03 9.98
C ASP A 84 3.76 14.40 9.25
N ALA A 85 4.43 13.44 8.60
CA ALA A 85 5.56 13.71 7.73
C ALA A 85 5.17 14.59 6.53
N GLN A 86 4.04 14.30 5.87
CA GLN A 86 3.52 15.11 4.76
C GLN A 86 3.11 16.52 5.21
N ARG A 87 2.47 16.65 6.38
CA ARG A 87 2.08 17.94 6.96
C ARG A 87 3.30 18.78 7.33
N ASN A 88 4.34 18.16 7.88
CA ASN A 88 5.59 18.84 8.21
C ASN A 88 6.32 19.32 6.94
N VAL A 89 6.31 18.51 5.87
CA VAL A 89 6.86 18.91 4.56
C VAL A 89 6.05 20.05 3.93
N LEU A 90 4.72 20.00 3.98
CA LEU A 90 3.84 21.08 3.49
C LEU A 90 4.06 22.38 4.27
N GLY A 91 4.13 22.33 5.61
CA GLY A 91 4.42 23.52 6.43
C GLY A 91 5.82 24.11 6.18
N LEU A 92 6.81 23.29 5.83
CA LEU A 92 8.15 23.75 5.42
C LEU A 92 8.15 24.40 4.02
N LEU A 93 7.32 23.90 3.09
CA LEU A 93 7.16 24.49 1.76
C LEU A 93 6.42 25.85 1.83
N GLU A 94 5.37 25.95 2.64
CA GLU A 94 4.63 27.22 2.83
C GLU A 94 5.50 28.29 3.51
N SER A 95 6.32 27.90 4.50
CA SER A 95 7.22 28.82 5.21
C SER A 95 8.46 29.24 4.41
N THR A 96 8.87 28.46 3.40
CA THR A 96 9.93 28.87 2.45
C THR A 96 9.39 29.75 1.32
N GLN A 97 8.13 29.58 0.93
CA GLN A 97 7.49 30.42 -0.10
C GLN A 97 7.16 31.84 0.40
N GLN A 98 6.96 32.03 1.72
CA GLN A 98 6.73 33.36 2.33
C GLN A 98 8.01 34.18 2.58
N ARG A 99 9.21 33.59 2.46
CA ARG A 99 10.49 34.30 2.71
C ARG A 99 11.22 34.75 1.45
N GLY A 100 10.57 34.64 0.29
CA GLY A 100 11.10 35.06 -1.01
C GLY A 100 10.25 36.17 -1.64
N LEU A 101 10.11 37.32 -0.96
CA LEU A 101 9.70 38.61 -1.53
C LEU A 101 10.55 39.71 -0.91
#